data_AF-A0A8T3P6Y4-F1
#
_entry.id   AF-A0A8T3P6Y4-F1
#
_cell.length_a   1.000
_cell.length_b   1.000
_cell.length_c   1.000
_cell.angle_alpha   90.00
_cell.angle_beta   90.00
_cell.angle_gamma   90.00
#
_symmetry.space_group_name_H-M   'P 1'
#
loop_
_entity.id
_entity.type
_entity.pdbx_description
1 polymer ?
#
loop_
_entity_poly.entity_id
_entity_poly.type
_entity_poly.pdbx_seq_one_letter_code
_entity_poly.pdbx_strand_id
1 'polypeptide(L)'
;MTPSERSLRGRIGAHLLHATHDSRRLTARARAAFLAGFERQVDPDGLLPADERRRRAAHARAAHFARLARRSAMVRAKRKQRRQGADP
;
A
#
# COMPACT_ATOMS: atom_id res chain seq x y z
N MET A 1 11.09 1.94 27.53
CA MET A 1 11.00 2.77 26.30
C MET A 1 9.55 3.16 26.05
N THR A 2 9.23 4.45 26.00
CA THR A 2 7.89 4.98 25.76
C THR A 2 7.47 4.87 24.28
N PRO A 3 6.17 5.00 23.93
CA PRO A 3 5.73 5.04 22.53
C PRO A 3 6.41 6.15 21.71
N SER A 4 6.62 7.33 22.31
CA SER A 4 7.26 8.47 21.67
C SER A 4 8.73 8.21 21.39
N GLU A 5 9.46 7.60 22.34
CA GLU A 5 10.86 7.20 22.15
C GLU A 5 11.03 6.15 21.04
N ARG A 6 10.14 5.14 20.99
CA ARG A 6 10.15 4.15 19.89
C ARG A 6 9.94 4.81 18.53
N SER A 7 9.02 5.77 18.46
CA SER A 7 8.73 6.51 17.22
C SER A 7 9.91 7.39 16.80
N LEU A 8 10.59 8.05 17.74
CA LEU A 8 11.80 8.82 17.45
C LEU A 8 12.93 7.92 16.92
N ARG A 9 13.21 6.80 17.59
CA ARG A 9 14.22 5.83 17.16
C ARG A 9 13.94 5.28 15.76
N GLY A 10 12.68 4.98 15.44
CA GLY A 10 12.27 4.53 14.11
C GLY A 10 12.55 5.58 13.02
N ARG A 11 12.27 6.87 13.30
CA ARG A 11 12.57 7.96 12.36
C ARG A 11 14.07 8.13 12.11
N ILE A 12 14.88 8.09 13.17
CA ILE A 12 16.35 8.15 13.05
C ILE A 12 16.84 7.03 12.13
N GLY A 13 16.40 5.79 12.37
CA GLY A 13 16.77 4.65 11.54
C GLY A 13 16.35 4.81 10.07
N ALA A 14 15.14 5.30 9.81
CA ALA A 14 14.66 5.52 8.45
C ALA A 14 15.50 6.58 7.70
N HIS A 15 15.86 7.68 8.36
CA HIS A 15 16.71 8.71 7.73
C HIS A 15 18.12 8.19 7.44
N LEU A 16 18.73 7.45 8.37
CA LEU A 16 20.05 6.85 8.15
C LEU A 16 20.04 5.82 7.00
N LEU A 17 19.00 4.99 6.94
CA LEU A 17 18.82 4.02 5.87
C LEU A 17 18.71 4.71 4.49
N HIS A 18 17.90 5.76 4.40
CA HIS A 18 17.69 6.49 3.14
C HIS A 18 18.85 7.41 2.76
N ALA A 19 19.69 7.82 3.71
CA ALA A 19 20.93 8.56 3.43
C ALA A 19 21.98 7.68 2.74
N THR A 20 21.93 6.36 2.94
CA THR A 20 22.98 5.42 2.50
C THR A 20 22.55 4.50 1.36
N HIS A 21 21.23 4.32 1.14
CA HIS A 21 20.71 3.38 0.16
C HIS A 21 19.61 4.01 -0.71
N ASP A 22 19.55 3.59 -1.98
CA ASP A 22 18.40 3.88 -2.83
C ASP A 22 17.16 3.11 -2.33
N SER A 23 16.16 3.86 -1.87
CA SER A 23 14.85 3.37 -1.42
C SER A 23 14.18 2.42 -2.40
N ARG A 24 14.39 2.62 -3.71
CA ARG A 24 13.82 1.76 -4.76
C ARG A 24 14.41 0.35 -4.72
N ARG A 25 15.69 0.23 -4.35
CA ARG A 25 16.40 -1.04 -4.21
C ARG A 25 16.00 -1.76 -2.92
N LEU A 26 15.92 -1.04 -1.81
CA LEU A 26 15.51 -1.59 -0.51
C LEU A 26 14.14 -2.28 -0.57
N THR A 27 13.19 -1.67 -1.28
CA THR A 27 11.81 -2.16 -1.37
C THR A 27 11.56 -3.05 -2.59
N ALA A 28 12.56 -3.30 -3.45
CA ALA A 28 12.38 -4.00 -4.71
C ALA A 28 11.75 -5.40 -4.54
N ARG A 29 12.31 -6.21 -3.62
CA ARG A 29 11.79 -7.56 -3.32
C ARG A 29 10.36 -7.53 -2.80
N ALA A 30 10.06 -6.61 -1.89
CA ALA A 30 8.71 -6.45 -1.35
C ALA A 30 7.71 -6.02 -2.42
N ARG A 31 8.08 -5.07 -3.29
CA ARG A 31 7.24 -4.64 -4.42
C ARG A 31 6.99 -5.79 -5.40
N ALA A 32 8.02 -6.57 -5.72
CA ALA A 32 7.87 -7.74 -6.59
C ALA A 32 6.91 -8.79 -5.97
N ALA A 33 7.08 -9.12 -4.69
CA ALA A 33 6.21 -10.06 -3.99
C ALA A 33 4.75 -9.59 -3.91
N PHE A 34 4.54 -8.28 -3.66
CA PHE A 34 3.22 -7.66 -3.66
C PHE A 34 2.55 -7.77 -5.04
N LEU A 35 3.28 -7.46 -6.11
CA LEU A 35 2.77 -7.54 -7.48
C LEU A 35 2.45 -8.99 -7.88
N ALA A 36 3.33 -9.94 -7.55
CA ALA A 36 3.12 -11.37 -7.81
C ALA A 36 1.89 -11.93 -7.07
N GLY A 37 1.47 -11.31 -5.97
CA GLY A 37 0.24 -11.66 -5.27
C GLY A 37 -1.01 -11.53 -6.15
N PHE A 38 -1.06 -10.51 -7.03
CA PHE A 38 -2.19 -10.34 -7.95
C PHE A 38 -2.24 -11.42 -9.03
N GLU A 39 -1.09 -11.87 -9.52
CA GLU A 39 -1.04 -12.99 -10.48
C GLU A 39 -1.58 -14.28 -9.85
N ARG A 40 -1.14 -14.62 -8.63
CA ARG A 40 -1.67 -15.78 -7.90
C ARG A 40 -3.16 -15.65 -7.54
N GLN A 41 -3.64 -14.42 -7.32
CA GLN A 41 -5.03 -14.17 -7.02
C GLN A 41 -5.95 -14.45 -8.23
N VAL A 42 -5.50 -14.10 -9.44
CA VAL A 42 -6.31 -14.25 -10.65
C VAL A 42 -6.12 -15.58 -11.36
N ASP A 43 -5.05 -16.30 -11.03
CA ASP A 43 -4.70 -17.61 -11.57
C ASP A 43 -4.07 -18.51 -10.46
N PRO A 44 -4.86 -18.99 -9.49
CA PRO A 44 -4.35 -19.83 -8.40
C PRO A 44 -3.76 -21.16 -8.90
N ASP A 45 -4.38 -21.74 -9.93
CA ASP A 45 -4.01 -23.04 -10.50
C ASP A 45 -2.97 -22.93 -11.62
N GLY A 46 -2.61 -21.71 -12.04
CA GLY A 46 -1.57 -21.48 -13.05
C GLY A 46 -1.95 -21.88 -14.48
N LEU A 47 -3.24 -21.96 -14.79
CA LEU A 47 -3.75 -22.51 -16.05
C LEU A 47 -3.86 -21.46 -17.16
N LEU A 48 -3.80 -20.17 -16.82
CA LEU A 48 -3.97 -19.11 -17.81
C LEU A 48 -2.68 -18.88 -18.62
N PRO A 49 -2.81 -18.55 -19.92
CA PRO A 49 -1.70 -18.01 -20.70
C PRO A 49 -1.10 -16.78 -20.02
N ALA A 50 0.21 -16.60 -20.15
CA ALA A 50 0.95 -15.57 -19.42
C ALA A 50 0.41 -14.15 -19.66
N ASP A 51 0.04 -13.82 -20.90
CA ASP A 51 -0.48 -12.50 -21.25
C ASP A 51 -1.87 -12.25 -20.63
N GLU A 52 -2.73 -13.26 -20.63
CA GLU A 52 -4.06 -13.16 -20.02
C GLU A 52 -3.95 -13.06 -18.49
N ARG A 53 -3.06 -13.83 -17.86
CA ARG A 53 -2.76 -13.70 -16.43
C ARG A 53 -2.26 -12.29 -16.10
N ARG A 54 -1.34 -11.73 -16.88
CA ARG A 54 -0.83 -10.35 -16.69
C ARG A 54 -1.93 -9.31 -16.85
N ARG A 55 -2.77 -9.43 -17.89
CA ARG A 55 -3.91 -8.55 -18.12
C ARG A 55 -4.87 -8.56 -16.92
N ARG A 56 -5.25 -9.74 -16.44
CA ARG A 56 -6.12 -9.90 -15.27
C ARG A 56 -5.47 -9.36 -13.99
N ALA A 57 -4.18 -9.63 -13.77
CA ALA A 57 -3.46 -9.13 -12.60
C ALA A 57 -3.38 -7.59 -12.58
N ALA A 58 -3.22 -6.95 -13.75
CA ALA A 58 -3.26 -5.50 -13.86
C ALA A 58 -4.63 -4.92 -13.45
N HIS A 59 -5.73 -5.54 -13.89
CA HIS A 59 -7.07 -5.15 -13.46
C HIS A 59 -7.32 -5.41 -11.97
N ALA A 60 -6.86 -6.54 -11.42
CA ALA A 60 -6.96 -6.85 -10.00
C ALA A 60 -6.23 -5.81 -9.14
N ARG A 61 -5.02 -5.40 -9.56
CA ARG A 61 -4.24 -4.32 -8.94
C ARG A 61 -4.99 -2.99 -9.00
N ALA A 62 -5.54 -2.61 -10.16
CA ALA A 62 -6.31 -1.38 -10.31
C ALA A 62 -7.53 -1.37 -9.37
N ALA A 63 -8.27 -2.48 -9.32
CA ALA A 63 -9.42 -2.63 -8.44
C ALA A 63 -9.03 -2.55 -6.94
N HIS A 64 -7.87 -3.10 -6.56
CA HIS A 64 -7.36 -2.99 -5.19
C HIS A 64 -7.17 -1.52 -4.77
N PHE A 65 -6.47 -0.73 -5.59
CA PHE A 65 -6.23 0.68 -5.27
C PHE A 65 -7.50 1.52 -5.35
N ALA A 66 -8.42 1.22 -6.27
CA ALA A 66 -9.73 1.88 -6.34
C ALA A 66 -10.54 1.65 -5.04
N ARG A 67 -10.56 0.42 -4.51
CA ARG A 67 -11.19 0.12 -3.22
C ARG A 67 -10.54 0.89 -2.06
N LEU A 68 -9.21 0.95 -2.04
CA LEU A 68 -8.48 1.71 -1.01
C LEU A 68 -8.83 3.20 -1.07
N ALA A 69 -8.82 3.80 -2.26
CA ALA A 69 -9.15 5.20 -2.47
C ALA A 69 -10.58 5.53 -2.02
N ARG A 70 -11.55 4.67 -2.37
CA ARG A 70 -12.95 4.79 -1.91
C ARG A 70 -13.04 4.79 -0.38
N ARG A 71 -12.39 3.82 0.29
CA ARG A 71 -12.37 3.76 1.76
C ARG A 71 -11.76 5.01 2.38
N SER A 72 -10.65 5.50 1.84
CA SER A 72 -10.03 6.74 2.31
C SER A 72 -10.96 7.96 2.13
N ALA A 73 -11.66 8.06 1.00
CA ALA A 73 -12.63 9.12 0.75
C ALA A 73 -13.78 9.11 1.77
N MET A 74 -14.33 7.93 2.07
CA MET A 74 -15.38 7.76 3.10
C MET A 74 -14.91 8.24 4.48
N VAL A 75 -13.69 7.88 4.89
CA VAL A 75 -13.13 8.33 6.17
C VAL A 75 -12.94 9.85 6.21
N ARG A 76 -12.43 10.45 5.13
CA ARG A 76 -12.29 11.90 5.03
C ARG A 76 -13.65 12.61 5.10
N ALA A 77 -14.67 12.10 4.43
CA ALA A 77 -16.03 12.63 4.47
C ALA A 77 -16.60 12.60 5.90
N LYS A 78 -16.48 11.47 6.61
CA LYS A 78 -16.92 11.35 8.02
C LYS A 78 -16.19 12.33 8.94
N ARG A 79 -14.87 12.52 8.75
CA ARG A 79 -14.10 13.50 9.52
C ARG A 79 -14.54 14.93 9.25
N LYS A 80 -14.85 15.28 8.00
CA LYS A 80 -15.38 16.60 7.62
C LYS A 80 -16.72 16.86 8.31
N GLN A 81 -17.65 15.91 8.25
CA GLN A 81 -18.95 16.01 8.92
C GLN A 81 -18.80 16.21 10.44
N ARG A 82 -17.90 15.45 11.08
CA ARG A 82 -17.62 15.62 12.52
C ARG A 82 -17.04 16.98 12.88
N ARG A 83 -16.23 17.58 12.00
CA ARG A 83 -15.69 18.93 12.21
C ARG A 83 -16.77 19.99 12.03
N GLN A 84 -17.64 19.83 11.03
CA GLN A 84 -18.73 20.77 10.75
C GLN A 84 -19.86 20.71 11.79
N GLY A 85 -20.12 19.54 12.38
CA GLY A 85 -21.07 19.41 13.50
C GLY A 85 -20.46 19.67 14.88
N ALA A 86 -19.18 20.06 14.95
CA ALA A 86 -18.51 20.47 16.19
C ALA A 86 -18.22 21.98 16.23
N ASP A 87 -18.66 22.72 15.20
CA ASP A 87 -18.77 24.19 15.21
C ASP A 87 -20.18 24.52 15.72
N PRO A 88 -20.33 25.26 16.83
CA PRO A 88 -21.61 25.81 17.27
C PRO A 88 -22.12 26.93 16.36
#